data_AF-A0A4S8Z7J6-F1
#
_entry.id   AF-A0A4S8Z7J6-F1
#
_cell.length_a   1.000
_cell.length_b   1.000
_cell.length_c   1.000
_cell.angle_alpha   90.00
_cell.angle_beta   90.00
_cell.angle_gamma   90.00
#
_symmetry.space_group_name_H-M   'P 1'
#
loop_
_entity.id
_entity.type
_entity.pdbx_description
1 polymer ?
#
loop_
_entity_poly.entity_id
_entity_poly.type
_entity_poly.pdbx_seq_one_letter_code
_entity_poly.pdbx_strand_id
1 'polypeptide(L)'
;MSEDGYFSRTRDGSDRLNLQHDDLILDKVLYFHVPSSDAKYPVYPDFANWAFPHDDLPPSWPRAPASDDDALDTDELRAPPSSSTLTAAVLRRDKTCVISGQRDCVERAHLCPRSEVDWFDKNGMAQYNMNGQLVRDAVIDDITNVIALRSDLHTTFDAAKFVVVPKQDAWVAHFTHLTNDLGKLYHNTVVAIDKEVSANCLLARFAWAIFPLVSKFLIAGAAR
;
A
#
# COMPACT_ATOMS: atom_id res chain seq x y z
N MET A 1 0.36 14.69 -3.94
CA MET A 1 -0.32 14.59 -5.26
C MET A 1 -1.30 15.75 -5.35
N SER A 2 -1.27 16.60 -6.40
CA SER A 2 -2.08 17.84 -6.47
C SER A 2 -3.56 17.60 -6.17
N GLU A 3 -4.06 18.15 -5.07
CA GLU A 3 -5.42 17.92 -4.51
C GLU A 3 -6.56 18.38 -5.45
N ASP A 4 -6.26 19.17 -6.48
CA ASP A 4 -7.28 19.76 -7.37
C ASP A 4 -7.47 19.05 -8.72
N GLY A 5 -6.77 17.94 -8.96
CA GLY A 5 -6.87 17.21 -10.23
C GLY A 5 -8.27 16.64 -10.50
N TYR A 6 -8.76 16.72 -11.74
CA TYR A 6 -10.07 16.18 -12.12
C TYR A 6 -10.05 15.43 -13.45
N PHE A 7 -10.92 14.42 -13.58
CA PHE A 7 -11.13 13.74 -14.86
C PHE A 7 -12.18 14.47 -15.71
N SER A 8 -11.97 14.47 -17.02
CA SER A 8 -12.91 15.01 -18.02
C SER A 8 -13.01 14.06 -19.22
N ARG A 9 -14.16 14.06 -19.90
CA ARG A 9 -14.29 13.38 -21.21
C ARG A 9 -13.69 14.18 -22.36
N THR A 10 -13.42 15.46 -22.14
CA THR A 10 -12.90 16.39 -23.15
C THR A 10 -11.50 16.88 -22.81
N ARG A 11 -10.70 17.13 -23.86
CA ARG A 11 -9.31 17.60 -23.76
C ARG A 11 -9.20 19.04 -23.25
N ASP A 12 -10.26 19.84 -23.35
CA ASP A 12 -10.34 21.20 -22.84
C ASP A 12 -10.82 21.28 -21.38
N GLY A 13 -11.24 20.14 -20.80
CA GLY A 13 -11.67 20.07 -19.40
C GLY A 13 -13.10 20.57 -19.15
N SER A 14 -13.90 20.81 -20.21
CA SER A 14 -15.27 21.31 -20.08
C SER A 14 -16.25 20.30 -19.49
N ASP A 15 -16.09 19.00 -19.79
CA ASP A 15 -16.94 17.93 -19.28
C ASP A 15 -16.31 17.22 -18.07
N ARG A 16 -16.19 17.95 -16.95
CA ARG A 16 -15.67 17.43 -15.70
C ARG A 16 -16.56 16.31 -15.14
N LEU A 17 -15.94 15.19 -14.81
CA LEU A 17 -16.57 14.09 -14.09
C LEU A 17 -16.63 14.39 -12.59
N ASN A 18 -17.83 14.27 -12.03
CA ASN A 18 -18.06 14.32 -10.57
C ASN A 18 -18.14 12.88 -10.05
N LEU A 19 -16.99 12.28 -9.77
CA LEU A 19 -16.88 10.89 -9.32
C LEU A 19 -16.90 10.78 -7.79
N GLN A 20 -17.66 9.83 -7.27
CA GLN A 20 -17.57 9.33 -5.91
C GLN A 20 -16.60 8.14 -5.81
N HIS A 21 -16.23 7.73 -4.59
CA HIS A 21 -15.17 6.73 -4.34
C HIS A 21 -15.39 5.35 -4.98
N ASP A 22 -16.64 4.97 -5.29
CA ASP A 22 -16.99 3.67 -5.88
C ASP A 22 -17.68 3.82 -7.26
N ASP A 23 -17.64 5.01 -7.85
CA ASP A 23 -18.19 5.21 -9.19
C ASP A 23 -17.33 4.48 -10.23
N LEU A 24 -17.99 3.74 -11.11
CA LEU A 24 -17.34 3.07 -12.23
C LEU A 24 -17.26 4.03 -13.41
N ILE A 25 -16.04 4.29 -13.87
CA ILE A 25 -15.82 5.01 -15.12
C ILE A 25 -15.87 4.03 -16.28
N LEU A 26 -16.89 4.16 -17.13
CA LEU A 26 -17.10 3.29 -18.30
C LEU A 26 -16.54 3.90 -19.60
N ASP A 27 -16.10 5.15 -19.53
CA ASP A 27 -15.57 5.91 -20.66
C ASP A 27 -14.20 5.35 -21.12
N LYS A 28 -14.04 5.20 -22.43
CA LYS A 28 -12.81 4.62 -23.03
C LYS A 28 -11.63 5.59 -23.08
N VAL A 29 -11.91 6.89 -23.08
CA VAL A 29 -10.91 7.96 -23.18
C VAL A 29 -11.27 9.03 -22.17
N LEU A 30 -10.31 9.33 -21.31
CA LEU A 30 -10.42 10.32 -20.25
C LEU A 30 -9.17 11.20 -20.25
N TYR A 31 -9.36 12.45 -19.85
CA TYR A 31 -8.30 13.42 -19.66
C TYR A 31 -8.22 13.77 -18.18
N PHE A 32 -7.04 13.59 -17.57
CA PHE A 32 -6.78 14.08 -16.22
C PHE A 32 -6.22 15.50 -16.31
N HIS A 33 -6.95 16.45 -15.73
CA HIS A 33 -6.63 17.86 -15.72
C HIS A 33 -6.09 18.26 -14.36
N VAL A 34 -4.99 19.00 -14.34
CA VAL A 34 -4.42 19.57 -13.12
C VAL A 34 -4.61 21.08 -13.20
N PRO A 35 -5.57 21.66 -12.43
CA PRO A 35 -5.77 23.10 -12.43
C PRO A 35 -4.52 23.77 -11.86
N SER A 36 -3.93 24.68 -12.63
CA SER A 36 -2.90 25.62 -12.15
C SER A 36 -1.56 25.04 -11.65
N SER A 37 -0.80 24.35 -12.50
CA SER A 37 0.66 24.45 -12.35
C SER A 37 1.41 24.29 -13.68
N ASP A 38 2.37 25.20 -13.92
CA ASP A 38 3.49 24.95 -14.84
C ASP A 38 4.42 23.83 -14.32
N ALA A 39 4.09 23.22 -13.16
CA ALA A 39 4.88 22.17 -12.56
C ALA A 39 4.64 20.85 -13.31
N LYS A 40 5.71 20.35 -13.92
CA LYS A 40 5.76 18.99 -14.45
C LYS A 40 5.71 18.03 -13.26
N TYR A 41 4.65 17.23 -13.16
CA TYR A 41 4.61 16.15 -12.17
C TYR A 41 5.55 15.01 -12.60
N PRO A 42 6.26 14.38 -11.65
CA PRO A 42 7.14 13.26 -11.98
C PRO A 42 6.31 12.07 -12.46
N VAL A 43 6.70 11.51 -13.60
CA VAL A 43 6.17 10.24 -14.12
C VAL A 43 7.21 9.18 -13.85
N TYR A 44 6.87 8.21 -13.01
CA TYR A 44 7.77 7.11 -12.66
C TYR A 44 7.48 5.91 -13.56
N PRO A 45 8.49 5.32 -14.23
CA PRO A 45 8.28 4.23 -15.17
C PRO A 45 7.90 2.91 -14.49
N ASP A 46 8.32 2.72 -13.25
CA ASP A 46 8.10 1.52 -12.45
C ASP A 46 8.22 1.84 -10.95
N PHE A 47 7.98 0.82 -10.12
CA PHE A 47 8.07 0.93 -8.66
C PHE A 47 9.50 1.23 -8.18
N ALA A 48 10.53 0.63 -8.77
CA ALA A 48 11.93 0.81 -8.35
C ALA A 48 12.41 2.27 -8.50
N ASN A 49 11.85 2.98 -9.48
CA ASN A 49 12.12 4.40 -9.73
C ASN A 49 11.19 5.34 -8.96
N TRP A 50 10.07 4.85 -8.43
CA TRP A 50 9.12 5.66 -7.66
C TRP A 50 9.73 6.09 -6.33
N ALA A 51 9.68 7.41 -6.07
CA ALA A 51 10.06 7.98 -4.78
C ALA A 51 8.86 7.97 -3.82
N PHE A 52 9.06 7.48 -2.60
CA PHE A 52 8.00 7.43 -1.61
C PHE A 52 7.62 8.84 -1.10
N PRO A 53 6.32 9.19 -1.06
CA PRO A 53 5.87 10.54 -0.67
C PRO A 53 5.68 10.67 0.85
N HIS A 54 6.77 10.73 1.60
CA HIS A 54 6.76 10.74 3.08
C HIS A 54 5.79 11.75 3.71
N ASP A 55 5.82 13.01 3.25
CA ASP A 55 5.04 14.13 3.81
C ASP A 55 3.85 14.53 2.93
N ASP A 56 3.60 13.80 1.83
CA ASP A 56 2.60 14.10 0.81
C ASP A 56 1.79 12.83 0.45
N LEU A 57 1.40 12.09 1.48
CA LEU A 57 0.49 10.96 1.34
C LEU A 57 -0.86 11.44 0.77
N PRO A 58 -1.56 10.64 -0.05
CA PRO A 58 -2.86 11.04 -0.55
C PRO A 58 -3.84 11.31 0.60
N PRO A 59 -4.77 12.28 0.50
CA PRO A 59 -5.59 12.73 1.62
C PRO A 59 -6.43 11.64 2.32
N SER A 60 -6.80 10.58 1.59
CA SER A 60 -7.54 9.44 2.13
C SER A 60 -6.68 8.48 2.95
N TRP A 61 -5.35 8.60 2.90
CA TRP A 61 -4.43 7.75 3.63
C TRP A 61 -4.13 8.35 5.00
N PRO A 62 -4.30 7.59 6.09
CA PRO A 62 -3.99 8.09 7.41
C PRO A 62 -2.49 8.38 7.49
N ARG A 63 -2.17 9.60 7.91
CA ARG A 63 -0.78 9.98 8.18
C ARG A 63 -0.27 9.14 9.34
N ALA A 64 1.03 8.83 9.32
CA ALA A 64 1.67 8.26 10.50
C ALA A 64 1.34 9.17 11.69
N PRO A 65 0.98 8.61 12.87
CA PRO A 65 0.89 9.44 14.06
C PRO A 65 2.24 10.15 14.20
N ALA A 66 2.20 11.48 14.36
CA ALA A 66 3.37 12.21 14.81
C ALA A 66 3.84 11.48 16.09
N SER A 67 5.12 11.16 16.17
CA SER A 67 5.68 10.54 17.35
C SER A 67 5.35 11.43 18.55
N ASP A 68 4.34 11.04 19.33
CA ASP A 68 4.19 11.57 20.67
C ASP A 68 5.42 11.09 21.43
N ASP A 69 6.36 12.01 21.64
CA ASP A 69 7.46 11.88 22.59
C ASP A 69 6.86 11.62 23.97
N ASP A 70 6.61 10.35 24.32
CA ASP A 70 6.67 9.83 25.69
C ASP A 70 6.22 8.36 25.76
N ALA A 71 7.17 7.45 25.54
CA ALA A 71 7.21 6.16 26.22
C ALA A 71 8.63 5.56 26.11
N LEU A 72 9.54 6.05 26.97
CA LEU A 72 10.77 5.36 27.31
C LEU A 72 10.43 4.17 28.23
N ASP A 73 10.62 2.95 27.73
CA ASP A 73 10.96 1.72 28.49
C ASP A 73 11.13 0.59 27.45
N THR A 74 12.18 -0.19 27.33
CA THR A 74 13.40 -0.45 28.10
C THR A 74 14.48 -0.94 27.14
N ASP A 75 15.72 -0.69 27.54
CA ASP A 75 16.98 -1.29 27.09
C ASP A 75 16.91 -2.81 26.87
N GLU A 76 17.35 -3.28 25.70
CA GLU A 76 18.27 -4.42 25.56
C GLU A 76 18.78 -4.47 24.10
N LEU A 77 20.03 -4.90 23.91
CA LEU A 77 20.63 -5.28 22.62
C LEU A 77 19.80 -6.40 21.97
N ARG A 78 18.65 -6.07 21.39
CA ARG A 78 17.74 -7.04 20.80
C ARG A 78 18.23 -7.29 19.39
N ALA A 79 19.00 -8.37 19.24
CA ALA A 79 19.34 -8.90 17.93
C ALA A 79 18.09 -8.87 17.03
N PRO A 80 18.22 -8.47 15.76
CA PRO A 80 17.09 -8.34 14.85
C PRO A 80 16.24 -9.61 14.95
N PRO A 81 14.90 -9.49 15.11
CA PRO A 81 14.03 -10.63 15.28
C PRO A 81 14.35 -11.65 14.20
N SER A 82 14.72 -12.86 14.62
CA SER A 82 14.78 -13.98 13.69
C SER A 82 13.43 -14.14 13.00
N SER A 83 13.42 -14.68 11.78
CA SER A 83 12.19 -14.97 11.02
C SER A 83 11.09 -15.67 11.86
N SER A 84 11.49 -16.54 12.80
CA SER A 84 10.56 -17.22 13.72
C SER A 84 9.96 -16.29 14.77
N THR A 85 10.72 -15.34 15.32
CA THR A 85 10.21 -14.36 16.27
C THR A 85 9.25 -13.36 15.62
N LEU A 86 9.52 -12.91 14.39
CA LEU A 86 8.60 -12.05 13.64
C LEU A 86 7.26 -12.77 13.37
N THR A 87 7.31 -14.03 12.94
CA THR A 87 6.10 -14.84 12.72
C THR A 87 5.25 -14.94 13.99
N ALA A 88 5.88 -15.25 15.14
CA ALA A 88 5.19 -15.35 16.41
C ALA A 88 4.61 -14.00 16.88
N ALA A 89 5.29 -12.88 16.60
CA ALA A 89 4.82 -11.55 16.95
C ALA A 89 3.59 -11.15 16.13
N VAL A 90 3.61 -11.37 14.81
CA VAL A 90 2.49 -11.10 13.90
C VAL A 90 1.26 -11.92 14.28
N LEU A 91 1.43 -13.22 14.53
CA LEU A 91 0.32 -14.09 14.96
C LEU A 91 -0.25 -13.68 16.32
N ARG A 92 0.56 -13.12 17.22
CA ARG A 92 0.09 -12.61 18.52
C ARG A 92 -0.72 -11.33 18.38
N ARG A 93 -0.29 -10.43 17.50
CA ARG A 93 -0.96 -9.16 17.20
C ARG A 93 -2.29 -9.43 16.50
N ASP A 94 -2.25 -10.10 15.35
CA ASP A 94 -3.40 -10.21 14.45
C ASP A 94 -4.36 -11.36 14.82
N LYS A 95 -3.84 -12.44 15.45
CA LYS A 95 -4.56 -13.65 15.92
C LYS A 95 -5.26 -14.49 14.85
N THR A 96 -5.69 -13.89 13.77
CA THR A 96 -6.45 -14.44 12.65
C THR A 96 -5.97 -13.81 11.35
N CYS A 97 -6.30 -14.41 10.22
CA CYS A 97 -6.18 -13.74 8.93
C CYS A 97 -7.00 -12.43 8.93
N VAL A 98 -6.34 -11.30 8.64
CA VAL A 98 -6.98 -9.97 8.70
C VAL A 98 -8.13 -9.80 7.70
N ILE A 99 -8.15 -10.58 6.63
CA ILE A 99 -9.19 -10.53 5.58
C ILE A 99 -10.35 -11.49 5.87
N SER A 100 -10.05 -12.74 6.19
CA SER A 100 -11.07 -13.80 6.34
C SER A 100 -11.54 -14.01 7.78
N GLY A 101 -10.84 -13.47 8.78
CA GLY A 101 -11.12 -13.70 10.20
C GLY A 101 -10.85 -15.14 10.67
N GLN A 102 -10.26 -15.99 9.84
CA GLN A 102 -10.00 -17.40 10.17
C GLN A 102 -8.61 -17.61 10.76
N ARG A 103 -8.45 -18.66 11.59
CA ARG A 103 -7.20 -18.97 12.32
C ARG A 103 -6.35 -20.04 11.66
N ASP A 104 -6.93 -20.81 10.75
CA ASP A 104 -6.24 -21.93 10.11
C ASP A 104 -5.31 -21.44 9.00
N CYS A 105 -4.13 -22.05 8.90
CA CYS A 105 -3.13 -21.78 7.86
C CYS A 105 -2.80 -20.29 7.70
N VAL A 106 -2.60 -19.60 8.82
CA VAL A 106 -2.23 -18.18 8.83
C VAL A 106 -0.72 -18.02 8.72
N GLU A 107 -0.32 -17.21 7.77
CA GLU A 107 1.05 -16.88 7.40
C GLU A 107 1.30 -15.38 7.56
N ARG A 108 2.58 -15.01 7.62
CA ARG A 108 2.99 -13.61 7.63
C ARG A 108 3.19 -13.13 6.19
N ALA A 109 2.53 -12.05 5.81
CA ALA A 109 2.60 -11.45 4.50
C ALA A 109 3.19 -10.04 4.60
N HIS A 110 4.30 -9.79 3.90
CA HIS A 110 4.89 -8.46 3.85
C HIS A 110 4.04 -7.53 2.97
N LEU A 111 3.85 -6.29 3.43
CA LEU A 111 3.19 -5.24 2.68
C LEU A 111 4.09 -4.73 1.56
N CYS A 112 5.26 -4.18 1.91
CA CYS A 112 6.35 -3.99 0.97
C CYS A 112 7.10 -5.33 0.85
N PRO A 113 7.07 -5.99 -0.33
CA PRO A 113 7.64 -7.33 -0.50
C PRO A 113 9.13 -7.38 -0.16
N ARG A 114 9.60 -8.49 0.39
CA ARG A 114 11.02 -8.70 0.71
C ARG A 114 11.94 -8.50 -0.50
N SER A 115 11.46 -8.77 -1.72
CA SER A 115 12.21 -8.56 -2.96
C SER A 115 12.55 -7.08 -3.22
N GLU A 116 11.86 -6.15 -2.58
CA GLU A 116 12.00 -4.70 -2.76
C GLU A 116 12.85 -4.05 -1.64
N VAL A 117 13.70 -4.82 -0.96
CA VAL A 117 14.53 -4.31 0.14
C VAL A 117 15.42 -3.12 -0.26
N ASP A 118 15.97 -3.14 -1.48
CA ASP A 118 16.78 -2.05 -2.01
C ASP A 118 15.95 -0.76 -2.18
N TRP A 119 14.70 -0.89 -2.65
CA TRP A 119 13.78 0.24 -2.77
C TRP A 119 13.39 0.76 -1.38
N PHE A 120 13.15 -0.14 -0.42
CA PHE A 120 12.77 0.18 0.95
C PHE A 120 13.87 1.00 1.65
N ASP A 121 15.13 0.58 1.51
CA ASP A 121 16.29 1.28 2.07
C ASP A 121 16.54 2.63 1.36
N LYS A 122 16.54 2.64 0.03
CA LYS A 122 16.71 3.86 -0.79
C LYS A 122 15.69 4.95 -0.46
N ASN A 123 14.46 4.56 -0.17
CA ASN A 123 13.37 5.47 0.18
C ASN A 123 13.25 5.69 1.70
N GLY A 124 14.24 5.31 2.51
CA GLY A 124 14.23 5.61 3.95
C GLY A 124 13.00 5.08 4.68
N MET A 125 12.38 3.99 4.21
CA MET A 125 11.14 3.46 4.77
C MET A 125 11.32 2.90 6.20
N ALA A 126 12.58 2.65 6.60
CA ALA A 126 12.96 2.24 7.94
C ALA A 126 12.50 3.21 9.04
N GLN A 127 12.25 4.48 8.72
CA GLN A 127 11.70 5.46 9.66
C GLN A 127 10.30 5.09 10.17
N TYR A 128 9.59 4.21 9.45
CA TYR A 128 8.27 3.70 9.82
C TYR A 128 8.31 2.32 10.51
N ASN A 129 9.51 1.81 10.80
CA ASN A 129 9.67 0.57 11.54
C ASN A 129 9.49 0.83 13.03
N MET A 130 8.90 -0.14 13.72
CA MET A 130 8.88 -0.13 15.19
C MET A 130 10.27 -0.45 15.75
N ASN A 131 11.01 -1.36 15.10
CA ASN A 131 12.36 -1.70 15.50
C ASN A 131 13.41 -0.90 14.72
N GLY A 132 13.89 0.19 15.31
CA GLY A 132 14.97 1.01 14.75
C GLY A 132 16.36 0.37 14.73
N GLN A 133 16.54 -0.82 15.32
CA GLN A 133 17.82 -1.55 15.32
C GLN A 133 17.99 -2.49 14.12
N LEU A 134 16.97 -2.63 13.26
CA LEU A 134 17.06 -3.46 12.06
C LEU A 134 18.05 -2.84 11.08
N VAL A 135 18.96 -3.67 10.55
CA VAL A 135 20.01 -3.24 9.61
C VAL A 135 20.07 -4.15 8.39
N ARG A 136 20.56 -3.60 7.27
CA ARG A 136 20.73 -4.32 5.99
C ARG A 136 19.43 -5.00 5.58
N ASP A 137 19.49 -6.23 5.08
CA ASP A 137 18.35 -7.01 4.60
C ASP A 137 17.27 -7.27 5.66
N ALA A 138 17.57 -7.09 6.95
CA ALA A 138 16.59 -7.25 8.02
C ALA A 138 15.69 -6.00 8.19
N VAL A 139 16.04 -4.86 7.56
CA VAL A 139 15.28 -3.61 7.67
C VAL A 139 13.82 -3.74 7.19
N ILE A 140 13.56 -4.66 6.27
CA ILE A 140 12.22 -4.92 5.73
C ILE A 140 11.39 -5.89 6.59
N ASP A 141 12.04 -6.59 7.54
CA ASP A 141 11.44 -7.59 8.42
C ASP A 141 10.93 -6.99 9.74
N ASP A 142 10.25 -5.85 9.65
CA ASP A 142 9.60 -5.22 10.79
C ASP A 142 8.12 -5.64 10.91
N ILE A 143 7.59 -5.67 12.14
CA ILE A 143 6.19 -6.00 12.39
C ILE A 143 5.24 -4.99 11.74
N THR A 144 5.66 -3.73 11.56
CA THR A 144 4.85 -2.68 10.92
C THR A 144 4.68 -2.90 9.41
N ASN A 145 5.58 -3.67 8.78
CA ASN A 145 5.54 -4.00 7.35
C ASN A 145 4.86 -5.36 7.06
N VAL A 146 4.21 -5.98 8.05
CA VAL A 146 3.71 -7.36 7.91
C VAL A 146 2.29 -7.48 8.47
N ILE A 147 1.45 -8.27 7.81
CA ILE A 147 0.10 -8.64 8.26
C ILE A 147 -0.11 -10.15 8.21
N ALA A 148 -1.05 -10.67 8.99
CA ALA A 148 -1.42 -12.08 9.01
C ALA A 148 -2.46 -12.40 7.92
N LEU A 149 -2.13 -13.31 6.99
CA LEU A 149 -3.02 -13.77 5.92
C LEU A 149 -3.14 -15.28 5.89
N ARG A 150 -4.33 -15.80 5.54
CA ARG A 150 -4.51 -17.22 5.23
C ARG A 150 -3.72 -17.57 3.96
N SER A 151 -3.13 -18.76 3.85
CA SER A 151 -2.21 -19.13 2.76
C SER A 151 -2.73 -18.84 1.34
N ASP A 152 -4.02 -19.04 1.07
CA ASP A 152 -4.64 -18.76 -0.23
C ASP A 152 -4.70 -17.25 -0.54
N LEU A 153 -5.05 -16.46 0.47
CA LEU A 153 -5.05 -15.00 0.41
C LEU A 153 -3.63 -14.45 0.35
N HIS A 154 -2.67 -15.02 1.08
CA HIS A 154 -1.27 -14.63 1.02
C HIS A 154 -0.69 -14.84 -0.38
N THR A 155 -0.89 -16.03 -0.96
CA THR A 155 -0.47 -16.33 -2.34
C THR A 155 -1.10 -15.36 -3.34
N THR A 156 -2.37 -15.03 -3.14
CA THR A 156 -3.11 -14.09 -4.00
C THR A 156 -2.63 -12.65 -3.82
N PHE A 157 -2.26 -12.27 -2.60
CA PHE A 157 -1.71 -10.98 -2.25
C PHE A 157 -0.37 -10.79 -2.96
N ASP A 158 0.56 -11.74 -2.82
CA ASP A 158 1.90 -11.69 -3.42
C ASP A 158 1.88 -11.76 -4.95
N ALA A 159 0.83 -12.31 -5.53
CA ALA A 159 0.56 -12.20 -6.97
C ALA A 159 0.01 -10.82 -7.41
N ALA A 160 0.01 -9.81 -6.52
CA ALA A 160 -0.50 -8.46 -6.75
C ALA A 160 -1.98 -8.40 -7.16
N LYS A 161 -2.80 -9.40 -6.81
CA LYS A 161 -4.19 -9.50 -7.26
C LYS A 161 -5.18 -8.67 -6.43
N PHE A 162 -4.77 -8.27 -5.22
CA PHE A 162 -5.51 -7.33 -4.39
C PHE A 162 -4.57 -6.54 -3.50
N VAL A 163 -5.09 -5.43 -2.99
CA VAL A 163 -4.42 -4.49 -2.10
C VAL A 163 -5.34 -4.14 -0.93
N VAL A 164 -4.79 -3.60 0.14
CA VAL A 164 -5.58 -3.01 1.22
C VAL A 164 -5.46 -1.50 1.12
N VAL A 165 -6.59 -0.80 0.98
CA VAL A 165 -6.65 0.64 0.71
C VAL A 165 -7.71 1.31 1.58
N PRO A 166 -7.56 2.60 1.89
CA PRO A 166 -8.58 3.34 2.62
C PRO A 166 -9.72 3.73 1.67
N LYS A 167 -10.97 3.50 2.10
CA LYS A 167 -12.21 3.97 1.46
C LYS A 167 -13.17 4.45 2.55
N GLN A 168 -13.64 5.69 2.44
CA GLN A 168 -14.68 6.25 3.33
C GLN A 168 -14.42 5.93 4.82
N ASP A 169 -13.20 6.24 5.29
CA ASP A 169 -12.75 6.03 6.68
C ASP A 169 -12.52 4.58 7.14
N ALA A 170 -12.61 3.60 6.22
CA ALA A 170 -12.33 2.20 6.51
C ALA A 170 -11.22 1.64 5.60
N TRP A 171 -10.41 0.72 6.13
CA TRP A 171 -9.54 -0.11 5.31
C TRP A 171 -10.35 -1.21 4.65
N VAL A 172 -10.14 -1.42 3.35
CA VAL A 172 -10.84 -2.48 2.59
C VAL A 172 -9.88 -3.30 1.76
N ALA A 173 -10.22 -4.58 1.56
CA ALA A 173 -9.53 -5.45 0.61
C ALA A 173 -10.04 -5.22 -0.82
N HIS A 174 -9.26 -4.52 -1.64
CA HIS A 174 -9.64 -4.19 -3.00
C HIS A 174 -8.94 -5.10 -4.02
N PHE A 175 -9.71 -5.96 -4.68
CA PHE A 175 -9.21 -6.84 -5.73
C PHE A 175 -9.09 -6.09 -7.06
N THR A 176 -7.89 -6.08 -7.62
CA THR A 176 -7.55 -5.42 -8.91
C THR A 176 -7.67 -6.39 -10.08
N HIS A 177 -7.75 -7.70 -9.81
CA HIS A 177 -7.86 -8.75 -10.80
C HIS A 177 -9.08 -9.63 -10.55
N LEU A 178 -9.62 -10.19 -11.63
CA LEU A 178 -10.58 -11.28 -11.52
C LEU A 178 -9.92 -12.50 -10.90
N THR A 179 -10.59 -13.08 -9.92
CA THR A 179 -10.24 -14.36 -9.29
C THR A 179 -11.46 -15.27 -9.36
N ASN A 180 -11.24 -16.57 -9.23
CA ASN A 180 -12.34 -17.54 -9.31
C ASN A 180 -13.39 -17.30 -8.21
N ASP A 181 -12.94 -17.13 -6.96
CA ASP A 181 -13.82 -17.05 -5.79
C ASP A 181 -13.44 -15.94 -4.79
N LEU A 182 -12.14 -15.74 -4.52
CA LEU A 182 -11.68 -14.83 -3.46
C LEU A 182 -12.17 -13.39 -3.61
N GLY A 183 -12.12 -12.85 -4.82
CA GLY A 183 -12.64 -11.53 -5.14
C GLY A 183 -14.16 -11.44 -4.99
N LYS A 184 -14.91 -12.51 -5.25
CA LYS A 184 -16.36 -12.52 -4.99
C LYS A 184 -16.67 -12.49 -3.50
N LEU A 185 -15.82 -13.12 -2.69
CA LEU A 185 -16.00 -13.25 -1.24
C LEU A 185 -15.49 -12.03 -0.46
N TYR A 186 -14.40 -11.42 -0.91
CA TYR A 186 -13.63 -10.46 -0.10
C TYR A 186 -13.43 -9.09 -0.75
N HIS A 187 -13.92 -8.85 -1.97
CA HIS A 187 -13.77 -7.54 -2.61
C HIS A 187 -14.56 -6.46 -1.86
N ASN A 188 -13.87 -5.36 -1.55
CA ASN A 188 -14.33 -4.24 -0.72
C ASN A 188 -14.84 -4.66 0.67
N THR A 189 -14.43 -5.81 1.18
CA THR A 189 -14.70 -6.18 2.57
C THR A 189 -13.83 -5.33 3.50
N VAL A 190 -14.42 -4.83 4.58
CA VAL A 190 -13.72 -4.05 5.61
C VAL A 190 -12.69 -4.93 6.32
N VAL A 191 -11.50 -4.39 6.49
CA VAL A 191 -10.34 -5.06 7.11
C VAL A 191 -10.00 -4.30 8.39
N ALA A 192 -9.95 -5.01 9.52
CA ALA A 192 -9.46 -4.44 10.76
C ALA A 192 -7.93 -4.48 10.76
N ILE A 193 -7.31 -3.38 10.32
CA ILE A 193 -5.86 -3.19 10.37
C ILE A 193 -5.46 -2.69 11.76
N ASP A 194 -4.50 -3.37 12.38
CA ASP A 194 -3.94 -2.95 13.68
C ASP A 194 -3.19 -1.62 13.55
N LYS A 195 -3.22 -0.80 14.60
CA LYS A 195 -2.55 0.52 14.65
C LYS A 195 -1.02 0.45 14.49
N GLU A 196 -0.42 -0.70 14.80
CA GLU A 196 1.00 -0.93 14.61
C GLU A 196 1.37 -1.21 13.15
N VAL A 197 0.39 -1.50 12.28
CA VAL A 197 0.66 -1.69 10.85
C VAL A 197 0.86 -0.34 10.19
N SER A 198 1.97 -0.19 9.46
CA SER A 198 2.32 1.08 8.81
C SER A 198 1.42 1.36 7.61
N ALA A 199 0.66 2.44 7.68
CA ALA A 199 -0.10 2.98 6.54
C ALA A 199 0.83 3.31 5.36
N ASN A 200 2.08 3.69 5.62
CA ASN A 200 3.08 3.95 4.60
C ASN A 200 3.47 2.66 3.86
N CYS A 201 3.61 1.55 4.58
CA CYS A 201 3.86 0.24 3.97
C CYS A 201 2.66 -0.27 3.17
N LEU A 202 1.43 0.04 3.62
CA LEU A 202 0.21 -0.22 2.84
C LEU A 202 0.21 0.59 1.53
N LEU A 203 0.67 1.86 1.55
CA LEU A 203 0.79 2.67 0.34
C LEU A 203 1.88 2.13 -0.60
N ALA A 204 3.01 1.71 -0.04
CA ALA A 204 4.07 1.05 -0.81
C ALA A 204 3.54 -0.21 -1.51
N ARG A 205 2.75 -1.04 -0.81
CA ARG A 205 2.08 -2.20 -1.40
C ARG A 205 1.13 -1.81 -2.53
N PHE A 206 0.31 -0.79 -2.31
CA PHE A 206 -0.60 -0.27 -3.32
C PHE A 206 0.16 0.13 -4.59
N ALA A 207 1.19 0.96 -4.45
CA ALA A 207 2.01 1.40 -5.57
C ALA A 207 2.66 0.20 -6.29
N TRP A 208 3.29 -0.71 -5.54
CA TRP A 208 3.94 -1.92 -6.07
C TRP A 208 2.98 -2.77 -6.92
N ALA A 209 1.74 -2.95 -6.47
CA ALA A 209 0.74 -3.73 -7.19
C ALA A 209 0.18 -3.02 -8.44
N ILE A 210 0.11 -1.69 -8.44
CA ILE A 210 -0.49 -0.89 -9.52
C ILE A 210 0.51 -0.63 -10.66
N PHE A 211 1.79 -0.39 -10.38
CA PHE A 211 2.79 -0.06 -11.41
C PHE A 211 2.81 -1.06 -12.60
N PRO A 212 2.79 -2.38 -12.38
CA PRO A 212 2.72 -3.35 -13.48
C PRO A 212 1.46 -3.20 -14.36
N LEU A 213 0.33 -2.79 -13.78
CA LEU A 213 -0.95 -2.64 -14.50
C LEU A 213 -0.95 -1.41 -15.41
N VAL A 214 -0.27 -0.34 -14.99
CA VAL A 214 -0.18 0.90 -15.75
C VAL A 214 1.07 0.99 -16.62
N SER A 215 1.98 0.01 -16.54
CA SER A 215 3.26 0.01 -17.27
C SER A 215 3.09 0.26 -18.78
N LYS A 216 2.11 -0.37 -19.43
CA LYS A 216 1.84 -0.13 -20.87
C LYS A 216 1.47 1.32 -21.17
N PHE A 217 0.69 1.94 -20.29
CA PHE A 217 0.32 3.35 -20.41
C PHE A 217 1.54 4.26 -20.20
N LEU A 218 2.38 3.97 -19.20
CA LEU A 218 3.59 4.73 -18.89
C LEU A 218 4.62 4.65 -20.03
N ILE A 219 4.77 3.49 -20.67
CA ILE A 219 5.72 3.28 -21.77
C ILE A 219 5.23 3.87 -23.09
N ALA A 220 3.93 3.75 -23.40
CA ALA A 220 3.38 4.22 -24.66
C ALA A 220 3.51 5.75 -24.82
N GLY A 221 3.45 6.49 -23.70
CA GLY A 221 3.38 7.95 -23.71
C GLY A 221 2.10 8.46 -24.39
N ALA A 222 1.85 9.77 -24.30
CA ALA A 222 0.78 10.38 -25.10
C ALA A 222 1.22 10.41 -26.57
N ALA A 223 0.38 9.86 -27.47
CA ALA A 223 0.54 10.10 -28.91
C ALA A 223 0.54 11.62 -29.13
N ARG A 224 1.66 12.14 -29.65
CA ARG A 224 1.84 13.58 -29.91
C ARG A 224 0.89 14.06 -31.01
#